data_AF-A0A939HGC6-F1
#
_entry.id   AF-A0A939HGC6-F1
#
_cell.length_a   1.000
_cell.length_b   1.000
_cell.length_c   1.000
_cell.angle_alpha   90.00
_cell.angle_beta   90.00
_cell.angle_gamma   90.00
#
_symmetry.space_group_name_H-M   'P 1'
#
loop_
_entity.id
_entity.type
_entity.pdbx_description
1 polymer ?
#
loop_
_entity_poly.entity_id
_entity_poly.type
_entity_poly.pdbx_seq_one_letter_code
_entity_poly.pdbx_strand_id
1 'polypeptide(L)'
;MNAQQIDQQTLLRDEKDPLTHTPVHLLSLDGVGKHYGNIIALRDVTMAVDNGRVTCVLGDNGAGKSTLIKIIAGLHQHDAGVLNIMGEERKFASPREALDAGIATVYQDLAVVPLMPIWRNFFLGSELT
;
A
#
# COMPACT_ATOMS: atom_id res chain seq x y z
N MET A 1 -5.84 -15.73 58.80
CA MET A 1 -5.07 -14.60 58.25
C MET A 1 -4.38 -15.10 56.99
N ASN A 2 -4.73 -14.50 55.86
CA ASN A 2 -4.46 -14.99 54.51
C ASN A 2 -3.02 -14.73 54.08
N ALA A 3 -2.44 -15.68 53.37
CA ALA A 3 -1.53 -15.39 52.27
C ALA A 3 -1.98 -16.27 51.09
N GLN A 4 -2.53 -15.63 50.07
CA GLN A 4 -2.97 -16.26 48.83
C GLN A 4 -1.74 -16.91 48.17
N GLN A 5 -1.78 -18.23 48.00
CA GLN A 5 -0.97 -18.93 47.02
C GLN A 5 -1.51 -18.51 45.64
N ILE A 6 -0.83 -17.56 45.02
CA ILE A 6 -1.08 -17.15 43.65
C ILE A 6 -0.49 -18.26 42.77
N ASP A 7 -1.38 -18.98 42.09
CA ASP A 7 -1.09 -20.04 41.15
C ASP A 7 -0.20 -19.52 40.01
N GLN A 8 0.99 -20.13 39.87
CA GLN A 8 1.97 -19.78 38.83
C GLN A 8 1.45 -20.05 37.40
N GLN A 9 0.29 -20.70 37.24
CA GLN A 9 -0.39 -20.85 35.95
C GLN A 9 -1.11 -19.58 35.45
N THR A 10 -1.21 -18.52 36.27
CA THR A 10 -1.91 -17.28 35.88
C THR A 10 -1.00 -16.30 35.10
N LEU A 11 0.33 -16.49 35.10
CA LEU A 11 1.28 -15.56 34.47
C LEU A 11 1.68 -15.92 33.02
N LEU A 12 1.08 -16.96 32.43
CA LEU A 12 1.33 -17.36 31.03
C LEU A 12 0.06 -17.32 30.18
N ARG A 13 -0.79 -16.30 30.37
CA ARG A 13 -1.94 -16.05 29.50
C ARG A 13 -1.89 -14.64 28.95
N ASP A 14 -0.89 -14.37 28.12
CA ASP A 14 -0.99 -13.34 27.08
C ASP A 14 0.00 -13.59 25.92
N GLU A 15 0.35 -14.86 25.66
CA GLU A 15 0.76 -15.23 24.30
C GLU A 15 -0.50 -15.32 23.44
N LYS A 16 -1.00 -14.15 23.00
CA LYS A 16 -1.90 -14.10 21.87
C LYS A 16 -1.16 -14.72 20.68
N ASP A 17 -1.63 -15.89 20.27
CA ASP A 17 -1.25 -16.55 19.04
C ASP A 17 -1.21 -15.52 17.89
N PRO A 18 -0.03 -15.24 17.28
CA PRO A 18 0.10 -14.25 16.22
C PRO A 18 -0.71 -14.58 14.96
N LEU A 19 -1.34 -15.76 14.90
CA LEU A 19 -2.17 -16.22 13.78
C LEU A 19 -3.67 -15.91 13.93
N THR A 20 -4.10 -15.28 15.04
CA THR A 20 -5.53 -14.96 15.28
C THR A 20 -5.96 -13.55 14.86
N HIS A 21 -5.05 -12.72 14.35
CA HIS A 21 -5.44 -11.48 13.68
C HIS A 21 -5.78 -11.78 12.23
N THR A 22 -7.01 -11.48 11.79
CA THR A 22 -7.29 -11.30 10.36
C THR A 22 -6.20 -10.39 9.81
N PRO A 23 -5.39 -10.84 8.83
CA PRO A 23 -4.29 -10.04 8.34
C PRO A 23 -4.87 -8.73 7.81
N VAL A 24 -4.57 -7.64 8.49
CA VAL A 24 -4.95 -6.31 8.04
C VAL A 24 -4.06 -6.01 6.84
N HIS A 25 -4.59 -6.21 5.64
CA HIS A 25 -3.91 -5.84 4.42
C HIS A 25 -3.67 -4.33 4.42
N LEU A 26 -2.42 -3.91 4.21
CA LEU A 26 -2.07 -2.50 4.05
C LEU A 26 -2.75 -1.93 2.80
N LEU A 27 -2.79 -2.73 1.74
CA LEU A 27 -3.46 -2.42 0.48
C LEU A 27 -4.19 -3.67 -0.01
N SER A 28 -5.41 -3.51 -0.48
CA SER A 28 -6.09 -4.55 -1.25
C SER A 28 -6.81 -3.98 -2.46
N LEU A 29 -6.82 -4.77 -3.53
CA LEU A 29 -7.58 -4.54 -4.74
C LEU A 29 -8.56 -5.68 -4.88
N ASP A 30 -9.81 -5.37 -5.20
CA ASP A 30 -10.84 -6.36 -5.48
C ASP A 30 -11.53 -6.04 -6.82
N GLY A 31 -11.33 -6.92 -7.81
CA GLY A 31 -11.91 -6.79 -9.14
C GLY A 31 -11.49 -5.54 -9.91
N VAL A 32 -10.30 -5.00 -9.65
CA VAL A 32 -9.87 -3.72 -10.22
C VAL A 32 -9.68 -3.81 -11.74
N GLY A 33 -10.35 -2.90 -12.45
CA GLY A 33 -10.32 -2.81 -13.91
C GLY A 33 -9.90 -1.44 -14.42
N LYS A 34 -9.26 -1.41 -15.59
CA LYS A 34 -8.90 -0.17 -16.29
C LYS A 34 -8.97 -0.29 -17.80
N HIS A 35 -9.61 0.68 -18.42
CA HIS A 35 -9.77 0.86 -19.85
C HIS A 35 -9.13 2.19 -20.29
N TYR A 36 -8.53 2.17 -21.48
CA TYR A 36 -8.11 3.37 -22.21
C TYR A 36 -8.75 3.33 -23.59
N GLY A 37 -9.89 4.02 -23.74
CA GLY A 37 -10.74 3.86 -24.92
C GLY A 37 -11.14 2.39 -25.11
N ASN A 38 -10.76 1.81 -26.23
CA ASN A 38 -11.06 0.40 -26.55
C ASN A 38 -10.04 -0.61 -26.01
N ILE A 39 -9.00 -0.16 -25.31
CA ILE A 39 -7.93 -1.02 -24.78
C ILE A 39 -8.23 -1.36 -23.33
N ILE A 40 -8.29 -2.66 -23.02
CA ILE A 40 -8.40 -3.16 -21.64
C ILE A 40 -6.99 -3.29 -21.08
N ALA A 41 -6.60 -2.36 -20.21
CA ALA A 41 -5.28 -2.34 -19.60
C ALA A 41 -5.20 -3.19 -18.33
N LEU A 42 -6.29 -3.30 -17.57
CA LEU A 42 -6.45 -4.22 -16.45
C LEU A 42 -7.85 -4.82 -16.48
N ARG A 43 -7.96 -6.11 -16.18
CA ARG A 43 -9.23 -6.82 -16.09
C ARG A 43 -9.23 -7.64 -14.80
N ASP A 44 -10.17 -7.32 -13.93
CA ASP A 44 -10.51 -8.14 -12.75
C ASP A 44 -9.29 -8.46 -11.86
N VAL A 45 -8.52 -7.42 -11.49
CA VAL A 45 -7.31 -7.59 -10.68
C VAL A 45 -7.69 -7.60 -9.20
N THR A 46 -7.51 -8.78 -8.57
CA THR A 46 -7.63 -8.95 -7.11
C THR A 46 -6.27 -9.31 -6.52
N MET A 47 -5.81 -8.52 -5.55
CA MET A 47 -4.56 -8.77 -4.83
C MET A 47 -4.54 -8.07 -3.47
N ALA A 48 -3.64 -8.50 -2.60
CA ALA A 48 -3.39 -7.83 -1.33
C ALA A 48 -1.88 -7.67 -1.07
N VAL A 49 -1.55 -6.65 -0.29
CA VAL A 49 -0.21 -6.38 0.23
C VAL A 49 -0.30 -6.32 1.75
N ASP A 50 0.44 -7.21 2.41
CA ASP A 50 0.48 -7.28 3.87
C ASP A 50 1.59 -6.39 4.44
N ASN A 51 1.44 -6.01 5.71
CA ASN A 51 2.48 -5.30 6.44
C ASN A 51 3.78 -6.13 6.52
N GLY A 52 4.92 -5.47 6.32
CA GLY A 52 6.25 -6.07 6.41
C GLY A 52 6.60 -7.03 5.28
N ARG A 53 5.78 -7.13 4.23
CA ARG A 53 6.03 -8.03 3.09
C ARG A 53 6.42 -7.27 1.84
N VAL A 54 7.29 -7.90 1.05
CA VAL A 54 7.62 -7.46 -0.30
C VAL A 54 6.76 -8.24 -1.28
N THR A 55 5.89 -7.52 -1.98
CA THR A 55 5.04 -8.08 -3.04
C THR A 55 5.60 -7.70 -4.40
N CYS A 56 5.79 -8.69 -5.27
CA CYS A 56 6.30 -8.49 -6.62
C CYS A 56 5.17 -8.68 -7.65
N VAL A 57 5.02 -7.71 -8.55
CA VAL A 57 4.14 -7.81 -9.72
C VAL A 57 4.99 -8.15 -10.94
N LEU A 58 4.78 -9.35 -11.50
CA LEU A 58 5.52 -9.89 -12.62
C LEU A 58 4.62 -10.10 -13.83
N GLY A 59 5.21 -10.12 -15.02
CA GLY A 59 4.51 -10.32 -16.29
C GLY A 59 5.20 -9.60 -17.44
N ASP A 60 4.75 -9.85 -18.67
CA ASP A 60 5.36 -9.30 -19.88
C ASP A 60 5.09 -7.81 -20.07
N ASN A 61 5.83 -7.20 -21.00
CA ASN A 61 5.56 -5.84 -21.44
C ASN A 61 4.14 -5.75 -22.02
N GLY A 62 3.37 -4.75 -21.58
CA GLY A 62 1.97 -4.60 -21.95
C GLY A 62 0.97 -5.36 -21.06
N ALA A 63 1.41 -6.21 -20.12
CA ALA A 63 0.52 -6.94 -19.20
C ALA A 63 -0.21 -6.05 -18.15
N GLY A 64 -0.08 -4.73 -18.23
CA GLY A 64 -0.78 -3.80 -17.33
C GLY A 64 -0.04 -3.44 -16.03
N LYS A 65 1.16 -3.98 -15.78
CA LYS A 65 1.94 -3.72 -14.55
C LYS A 65 2.11 -2.22 -14.23
N SER A 66 2.54 -1.42 -15.21
CA SER A 66 2.70 0.02 -15.01
C SER A 66 1.36 0.73 -14.80
N THR A 67 0.27 0.23 -15.40
CA THR A 67 -1.08 0.76 -15.17
C THR A 67 -1.52 0.48 -13.73
N LEU A 68 -1.28 -0.73 -13.23
CA LEU A 68 -1.56 -1.11 -11.85
C LEU A 68 -0.83 -0.20 -10.85
N ILE A 69 0.48 -0.02 -11.05
CA ILE A 69 1.29 0.87 -10.18
C ILE A 69 0.78 2.31 -10.24
N LYS A 70 0.43 2.83 -11.42
CA LYS A 70 -0.13 4.19 -11.56
C LYS A 70 -1.48 4.37 -10.87
N ILE A 71 -2.29 3.31 -10.81
CA ILE A 71 -3.57 3.35 -10.08
C ILE A 71 -3.34 3.40 -8.58
N ILE A 72 -2.47 2.53 -8.07
CA ILE A 72 -2.09 2.50 -6.65
C ILE A 72 -1.46 3.85 -6.24
N ALA A 73 -0.63 4.43 -7.11
CA ALA A 73 0.01 5.72 -6.91
C ALA A 73 -0.91 6.93 -7.09
N GLY A 74 -2.20 6.74 -7.35
CA GLY A 74 -3.18 7.82 -7.54
C GLY A 74 -2.99 8.67 -8.80
N LEU A 75 -2.15 8.24 -9.75
CA LEU A 75 -1.95 8.93 -11.03
C LEU A 75 -3.10 8.68 -12.02
N HIS A 76 -3.72 7.50 -11.94
CA HIS A 76 -4.88 7.13 -12.73
C HIS A 76 -5.95 6.52 -11.84
N GLN A 77 -7.22 6.84 -12.09
CA GLN A 77 -8.32 6.14 -11.42
C GLN A 77 -8.61 4.80 -12.11
N HIS A 78 -8.97 3.78 -11.32
CA HIS A 78 -9.57 2.56 -11.85
C HIS A 78 -11.01 2.84 -12.29
N ASP A 79 -11.51 2.06 -13.26
CA ASP A 79 -12.87 2.23 -13.78
C ASP A 79 -13.87 1.26 -13.14
N ALA A 80 -13.36 0.18 -12.52
CA ALA A 80 -14.14 -0.86 -11.87
C ALA A 80 -13.37 -1.44 -10.68
N GLY A 81 -14.10 -2.13 -9.81
CA GLY A 81 -13.56 -2.74 -8.60
C GLY A 81 -13.38 -1.75 -7.44
N VAL A 82 -12.68 -2.21 -6.42
CA VAL A 82 -12.45 -1.48 -5.17
C VAL A 82 -10.97 -1.49 -4.84
N LEU A 83 -10.44 -0.33 -4.43
CA LEU A 83 -9.12 -0.18 -3.85
C LEU A 83 -9.27 0.20 -2.39
N ASN A 84 -8.69 -0.59 -1.48
CA ASN A 84 -8.69 -0.32 -0.05
C ASN A 84 -7.28 -0.07 0.45
N ILE A 85 -7.13 0.89 1.35
CA ILE A 85 -5.91 1.15 2.11
C ILE A 85 -6.24 1.03 3.59
N MET A 86 -5.54 0.13 4.29
CA MET A 86 -5.78 -0.16 5.71
C MET A 86 -7.26 -0.44 6.06
N GLY A 87 -7.99 -1.09 5.13
CA GLY A 87 -9.41 -1.43 5.31
C GLY A 87 -10.40 -0.33 4.90
N GLU A 88 -9.94 0.85 4.50
CA GLU A 88 -10.81 1.93 4.01
C GLU A 88 -10.78 1.99 2.48
N GLU A 89 -11.96 2.01 1.85
CA GLU A 89 -12.07 2.23 0.41
C GLU A 89 -11.56 3.63 0.05
N ARG A 90 -10.67 3.69 -0.95
CA ARG A 90 -10.06 4.93 -1.43
C ARG A 90 -10.17 5.03 -2.95
N LYS A 91 -10.52 6.22 -3.42
CA LYS A 91 -10.41 6.64 -4.81
C LYS A 91 -9.62 7.94 -4.86
N PHE A 92 -8.35 7.84 -5.26
CA PHE A 92 -7.46 8.99 -5.33
C PHE A 92 -7.79 9.85 -6.55
N ALA A 93 -7.89 11.16 -6.37
CA ALA A 93 -7.97 12.14 -7.45
C ALA A 93 -6.59 12.66 -7.87
N SER A 94 -5.56 12.43 -7.06
CA SER A 94 -4.19 12.83 -7.37
C SER A 94 -3.13 11.95 -6.68
N PRO A 95 -1.88 11.95 -7.17
CA PRO A 95 -0.77 11.30 -6.49
C PRO A 95 -0.50 11.85 -5.08
N ARG A 96 -0.87 13.11 -4.81
CA ARG A 96 -0.72 13.72 -3.48
C ARG A 96 -1.62 13.06 -2.45
N GLU A 97 -2.86 12.73 -2.81
CA GLU A 97 -3.77 12.03 -1.91
C GLU A 97 -3.29 10.60 -1.61
N ALA A 98 -2.68 9.92 -2.59
CA ALA A 98 -2.07 8.62 -2.37
C ALA A 98 -0.89 8.72 -1.39
N LEU A 99 -0.05 9.76 -1.53
CA LEU A 99 1.05 10.05 -0.62
C LEU A 99 0.54 10.36 0.80
N ASP A 100 -0.51 11.18 0.94
CA ASP A 100 -1.13 11.51 2.22
C ASP A 100 -1.75 10.26 2.89
N ALA A 101 -2.15 9.25 2.10
CA ALA A 101 -2.57 7.94 2.56
C ALA A 101 -1.42 6.96 2.86
N GLY A 102 -0.16 7.41 2.76
CA GLY A 102 1.04 6.62 3.08
C GLY A 102 1.64 5.83 1.91
N ILE A 103 1.20 6.08 0.67
CA ILE A 103 1.71 5.39 -0.53
C ILE A 103 2.78 6.27 -1.19
N ALA A 104 4.05 5.93 -0.97
CA ALA A 104 5.16 6.53 -1.70
C ALA A 104 5.50 5.69 -2.95
N THR A 105 5.65 6.34 -4.11
CA THR A 105 5.99 5.67 -5.37
C THR A 105 7.30 6.20 -5.92
N VAL A 106 8.22 5.30 -6.28
CA VAL A 106 9.44 5.62 -7.03
C VAL A 106 9.24 5.20 -8.48
N TYR A 107 9.35 6.16 -9.39
CA TYR A 107 9.23 5.90 -10.82
C TYR A 107 10.56 5.47 -11.43
N GLN A 108 10.53 4.91 -12.65
CA GLN A 108 11.71 4.42 -13.35
C GLN A 108 12.76 5.51 -13.56
N ASP A 109 12.32 6.74 -13.84
CA ASP A 109 13.18 7.92 -13.85
C ASP A 109 13.19 8.54 -12.44
N LEU A 110 14.38 8.60 -11.84
CA LEU A 110 14.56 9.22 -10.53
C LEU A 110 14.34 10.72 -10.65
N ALA A 111 13.37 11.25 -9.88
CA ALA A 111 13.11 12.68 -9.77
C ALA A 111 14.11 13.37 -8.82
N VAL A 112 15.41 13.25 -9.12
CA VAL A 112 16.49 13.92 -8.38
C VAL A 112 16.94 15.17 -9.13
N VAL A 113 17.37 16.20 -8.40
CA VAL A 113 17.95 17.43 -8.96
C VAL A 113 19.47 17.36 -8.78
N PRO A 114 20.26 17.02 -9.83
CA PRO A 114 21.70 16.75 -9.67
C PRO A 114 22.52 17.98 -9.26
N LEU A 115 22.06 19.16 -9.64
CA LEU A 115 22.70 20.44 -9.31
C LEU A 115 22.41 20.89 -7.87
N MET A 116 21.67 20.09 -7.10
CA MET A 116 21.28 20.40 -5.75
C MET A 116 22.01 19.48 -4.76
N PRO A 117 22.45 20.00 -3.59
CA PRO A 117 23.02 19.15 -2.55
C PRO A 117 22.09 17.99 -2.17
N ILE A 118 22.69 16.84 -1.84
CA ILE A 118 21.98 15.61 -1.48
C ILE A 118 20.94 15.87 -0.39
N TRP A 119 21.32 16.56 0.69
CA TRP A 119 20.42 16.86 1.81
C TRP A 119 19.16 17.60 1.38
N ARG A 120 19.24 18.46 0.36
CA ARG A 120 18.11 19.26 -0.09
C ARG A 120 17.16 18.48 -1.00
N ASN A 121 17.64 17.42 -1.65
CA ASN A 121 16.79 16.47 -2.36
C ASN A 121 15.84 15.71 -1.42
N PHE A 122 16.19 15.52 -0.14
CA PHE A 122 15.31 14.88 0.83
C PHE A 122 14.11 15.74 1.25
N PHE A 123 14.22 17.06 1.17
CA PHE A 123 13.17 18.00 1.59
C PHE A 123 12.41 18.61 0.41
N LEU A 124 12.80 18.29 -0.83
CA LEU A 124 12.12 18.76 -2.03
C LEU A 124 10.65 18.28 -2.03
N GLY A 125 9.71 19.22 -2.09
CA GLY A 125 8.27 18.93 -2.03
C GLY A 125 7.68 18.84 -0.61
N SER A 126 8.53 18.87 0.42
CA SER A 126 8.17 18.82 1.85
C SER A 126 8.97 19.87 2.63
N GLU A 127 9.15 21.05 2.03
CA GLU A 127 9.94 22.14 2.59
C GLU A 127 9.32 22.60 3.93
N LEU A 128 10.15 22.78 4.95
CA LEU A 128 9.73 23.31 6.24
C LEU A 128 9.27 24.77 6.04
N THR A 129 7.96 25.00 6.07
CA THR A 129 7.36 26.34 6.23
C THR A 129 7.34 26.78 7.67
#